data_AF-A0A3M1CK81-F1
#
_entry.id   AF-A0A3M1CK81-F1
#
_cell.length_a   1.000
_cell.length_b   1.000
_cell.length_c   1.000
_cell.angle_alpha   90.00
_cell.angle_beta   90.00
_cell.angle_gamma   90.00
#
_symmetry.space_group_name_H-M   'P 1'
#
loop_
_entity.id
_entity.type
_entity.pdbx_description
1 polymer ?
#
loop_
_entity_poly.entity_id
_entity_poly.type
_entity_poly.pdbx_seq_one_letter_code
_entity_poly.pdbx_strand_id
1 'polypeptide(L)'
;MRISSLKNMLAIAGVCIACIAAGWLAAPSAASYLELQQGSDQLHRDVLLAEALAALGFLVFGITAVIFSHYKAARRVFAVLCISCVAAGLGLGAYVVRHDVVLEEKGTAGQLLTKGTPPPSWKQPGPWRRFAEKDGPGMSGQPGSDGTHIELDRIGIVLRDANGKTIWNRRRPGGWPAAVLESDSVALVAAPSDRFEDDVVIQAIDRASGRHIYSLHVLGRRVAGVAATGRYVAVLVRRAAFATLYTFPADDPQQRKNHRVDRSATVVGFGNDGRIELRVGERKLFIDAYPTAGG
;
A
#
# COMPACT_ATOMS: atom_id res chain seq x y z
N MET A 1 47.37 19.86 -13.74
CA MET A 1 46.49 18.70 -13.42
C MET A 1 46.73 17.63 -14.50
N ARG A 2 47.21 16.42 -14.15
CA ARG A 2 47.73 15.44 -15.14
C ARG A 2 46.59 14.69 -15.84
N ILE A 3 46.67 14.51 -17.16
CA ILE A 3 45.72 13.78 -18.03
C ILE A 3 45.35 12.38 -17.48
N SER A 4 46.25 11.74 -16.73
CA SER A 4 46.01 10.45 -16.05
C SER A 4 44.94 10.51 -14.95
N SER A 5 44.76 11.66 -14.30
CA SER A 5 43.73 11.85 -13.25
C SER A 5 42.33 11.84 -13.85
N LEU A 6 42.17 12.46 -15.03
CA LEU A 6 40.88 12.54 -15.71
C LEU A 6 40.42 11.16 -16.21
N LYS A 7 41.33 10.36 -16.78
CA LYS A 7 41.03 8.99 -17.23
C LYS A 7 40.55 8.09 -16.09
N ASN A 8 41.17 8.20 -14.92
CA ASN A 8 40.75 7.43 -13.74
C ASN A 8 39.40 7.90 -13.20
N MET A 9 39.15 9.21 -13.17
CA MET A 9 37.85 9.76 -12.76
C MET A 9 36.71 9.29 -13.69
N LEU A 10 36.94 9.28 -15.00
CA LEU A 10 35.96 8.79 -15.97
C LEU A 10 35.69 7.28 -15.84
N ALA A 11 36.72 6.47 -15.59
CA ALA A 11 36.54 5.04 -15.37
C ALA A 11 35.73 4.75 -14.10
N ILE A 12 35.99 5.48 -13.01
CA ILE A 12 35.22 5.37 -11.76
C ILE A 12 33.76 5.75 -12.00
N ALA A 13 33.52 6.90 -12.63
CA ALA A 13 32.17 7.34 -12.97
C ALA A 13 31.44 6.30 -13.82
N GLY A 14 32.12 5.71 -14.81
CA GLY A 14 31.56 4.65 -15.66
C GLY A 14 31.15 3.40 -14.87
N VAL A 15 31.98 2.94 -13.93
CA VAL A 15 31.66 1.79 -13.07
C VAL A 15 30.47 2.10 -12.15
N CYS A 16 30.46 3.27 -11.52
CA CYS A 16 29.34 3.69 -10.67
C CYS A 16 28.03 3.76 -11.46
N ILE A 17 28.04 4.35 -12.66
CA ILE A 17 26.86 4.42 -13.53
C ILE A 17 26.40 3.03 -13.94
N ALA A 18 27.32 2.13 -14.32
CA ALA A 18 26.98 0.76 -14.69
C ALA A 18 26.32 0.00 -13.52
N CYS A 19 26.82 0.16 -12.30
CA CYS A 19 26.23 -0.47 -11.12
C CYS A 19 24.85 0.12 -10.75
N ILE A 20 24.67 1.44 -10.86
CA ILE A 20 23.34 2.08 -10.72
C ILE A 20 22.37 1.50 -11.75
N ALA A 21 22.79 1.45 -13.02
CA ALA A 21 21.97 0.91 -14.09
C ALA A 21 21.65 -0.57 -13.86
N ALA A 22 22.61 -1.39 -13.42
CA ALA A 22 22.39 -2.78 -13.10
C ALA A 22 21.40 -2.96 -11.93
N GLY A 23 21.55 -2.18 -10.85
CA GLY A 23 20.61 -2.19 -9.73
C GLY A 23 19.21 -1.75 -10.14
N TRP A 24 19.10 -0.72 -10.99
CA TRP A 24 17.83 -0.25 -11.53
C TRP A 24 17.15 -1.26 -12.46
N LEU A 25 17.93 -1.99 -13.26
CA LEU A 25 17.43 -2.97 -14.22
C LEU A 25 17.15 -4.33 -13.58
N ALA A 26 17.69 -4.61 -12.40
CA ALA A 26 17.31 -5.77 -11.60
C ALA A 26 15.84 -5.61 -11.17
N ALA A 27 14.93 -6.13 -11.98
CA ALA A 27 13.51 -6.11 -11.66
C ALA A 27 13.25 -6.95 -10.41
N PRO A 28 12.44 -6.46 -9.46
CA PRO A 28 12.03 -7.29 -8.34
C PRO A 28 11.24 -8.50 -8.88
N SER A 29 11.60 -9.69 -8.41
CA SER A 29 11.11 -10.97 -8.94
C SER A 29 9.64 -11.29 -8.55
N ALA A 30 9.05 -10.53 -7.63
CA ALA A 30 7.71 -10.81 -7.12
C ALA A 30 6.61 -10.48 -8.14
N ALA A 31 5.71 -11.43 -8.33
CA ALA A 31 4.62 -11.34 -9.30
C ALA A 31 3.52 -10.38 -8.82
N SER A 32 3.27 -10.31 -7.52
CA SER A 32 2.14 -9.57 -6.95
C SER A 32 2.52 -8.44 -5.97
N TYR A 33 1.57 -7.54 -5.70
CA TYR A 33 1.75 -6.42 -4.77
C TYR A 33 1.97 -6.90 -3.33
N LEU A 34 1.18 -7.88 -2.87
CA LEU A 34 1.30 -8.39 -1.50
C LEU A 34 2.63 -9.13 -1.25
N GLU A 35 3.16 -9.82 -2.26
CA GLU A 35 4.50 -10.42 -2.17
C GLU A 35 5.60 -9.35 -2.08
N LEU A 36 5.48 -8.25 -2.83
CA LEU A 36 6.40 -7.11 -2.73
C LEU A 36 6.34 -6.47 -1.33
N GLN A 37 5.15 -6.26 -0.77
CA GLN A 37 5.02 -5.73 0.60
C GLN A 37 5.63 -6.65 1.64
N GLN A 38 5.40 -7.96 1.53
CA GLN A 38 5.95 -8.93 2.48
C GLN A 38 7.49 -8.95 2.47
N GLY A 39 8.11 -8.74 1.32
CA GLY A 39 9.57 -8.68 1.18
C GLY A 39 10.20 -7.31 1.51
N SER A 40 9.41 -6.23 1.51
CA SER A 40 9.93 -4.86 1.60
C SER A 40 10.72 -4.59 2.88
N ASP A 41 10.16 -4.92 4.04
CA ASP A 41 10.82 -4.64 5.33
C ASP A 41 12.15 -5.37 5.47
N GLN A 42 12.19 -6.63 5.02
CA GLN A 42 13.42 -7.43 5.05
C GLN A 42 14.46 -6.85 4.09
N LEU A 43 14.05 -6.49 2.87
CA LEU A 43 14.93 -5.85 1.89
C LEU A 43 15.56 -4.57 2.44
N HIS A 44 14.76 -3.68 3.05
CA HIS A 44 15.26 -2.42 3.61
C HIS A 44 16.27 -2.65 4.75
N ARG A 45 16.03 -3.65 5.60
CA ARG A 45 16.98 -4.02 6.67
C ARG A 45 18.29 -4.58 6.11
N ASP A 46 18.19 -5.46 5.12
CA ASP A 46 19.36 -6.06 4.49
C ASP A 46 20.20 -5.03 3.74
N VAL A 47 19.56 -4.10 3.03
CA VAL A 47 20.24 -3.01 2.32
C VAL A 47 20.88 -2.03 3.30
N LEU A 48 20.21 -1.67 4.40
CA LEU A 48 20.80 -0.81 5.42
C LEU A 48 22.09 -1.41 6.00
N LEU A 49 22.08 -2.72 6.28
CA LEU A 49 23.27 -3.43 6.75
C LEU A 49 24.36 -3.49 5.66
N ALA A 50 23.97 -3.81 4.43
CA ALA A 50 24.91 -3.90 3.30
C ALA A 50 25.56 -2.55 2.97
N GLU A 51 24.81 -1.45 3.04
CA GLU A 51 25.34 -0.09 2.89
C GLU A 51 26.32 0.27 4.00
N ALA A 52 26.02 -0.08 5.26
CA ALA A 52 26.93 0.11 6.37
C ALA A 52 28.25 -0.67 6.18
N LEU A 53 28.16 -1.92 5.72
CA LEU A 53 29.33 -2.73 5.39
C LEU A 53 30.12 -2.16 4.20
N ALA A 54 29.44 -1.66 3.16
CA ALA A 54 30.07 -1.00 2.02
C ALA A 54 30.80 0.28 2.46
N ALA A 55 30.19 1.09 3.34
CA ALA A 55 30.81 2.28 3.90
C ALA A 55 32.05 1.96 4.76
N LEU A 56 31.96 0.93 5.61
CA LEU A 56 33.11 0.47 6.38
C LEU A 56 34.23 -0.05 5.47
N GLY A 57 33.90 -0.85 4.46
CA GLY A 57 34.85 -1.33 3.45
C GLY A 57 35.52 -0.17 2.71
N PHE A 58 34.75 0.84 2.29
CA PHE A 58 35.28 2.05 1.68
C PHE A 58 36.33 2.73 2.57
N LEU A 59 36.04 2.91 3.87
CA LEU A 59 36.97 3.53 4.82
C LEU A 59 38.23 2.68 5.01
N VAL A 60 38.08 1.38 5.26
CA VAL A 60 39.20 0.46 5.49
C VAL A 60 40.11 0.40 4.26
N PHE A 61 39.55 0.19 3.07
CA PHE A 61 40.33 0.12 1.84
C PHE A 61 40.91 1.47 1.45
N GLY A 62 40.19 2.57 1.69
CA GLY A 62 40.68 3.94 1.48
C GLY A 62 41.91 4.24 2.34
N ILE A 63 41.82 4.00 3.66
CA ILE A 63 42.95 4.17 4.60
C ILE A 63 44.13 3.28 4.19
N THR A 64 43.85 2.01 3.85
CA THR A 64 44.90 1.06 3.44
C THR A 64 45.59 1.50 2.14
N ALA A 65 44.85 2.05 1.18
CA ALA A 65 45.42 2.61 -0.05
C ALA A 65 46.37 3.79 0.23
N VAL A 66 46.09 4.59 1.27
CA VAL A 66 46.94 5.69 1.72
C VAL A 66 48.19 5.16 2.42
N ILE A 67 48.05 4.21 3.35
CA ILE A 67 49.18 3.59 4.08
C ILE A 67 50.17 2.96 3.08
N PHE A 68 49.67 2.19 2.12
CA PHE A 68 50.49 1.52 1.11
C PHE A 68 50.73 2.38 -0.14
N SER A 69 50.63 3.71 -0.03
CA SER A 69 50.69 4.62 -1.19
C SER A 69 52.01 4.55 -1.97
N HIS A 70 53.09 4.14 -1.32
CA HIS A 70 54.42 3.92 -1.90
C HIS A 70 54.49 2.63 -2.75
N TYR A 71 53.61 1.65 -2.50
CA TYR A 71 53.55 0.39 -3.23
C TYR A 71 52.50 0.46 -4.34
N LYS A 72 52.95 0.76 -5.57
CA LYS A 72 52.06 1.00 -6.72
C LYS A 72 51.02 -0.10 -6.97
N ALA A 73 51.39 -1.37 -6.78
CA ALA A 73 50.48 -2.50 -6.97
C ALA A 73 49.41 -2.56 -5.86
N ALA A 74 49.82 -2.53 -4.59
CA ALA A 74 48.92 -2.55 -3.44
C ALA A 74 47.94 -1.37 -3.46
N ARG A 75 48.42 -0.15 -3.72
CA ARG A 75 47.59 1.05 -3.86
C ARG A 75 46.49 0.90 -4.91
N ARG A 76 46.80 0.26 -6.06
CA ARG A 76 45.81 0.02 -7.12
C ARG A 76 44.73 -0.96 -6.68
N VAL A 77 45.11 -2.06 -6.03
CA VAL A 77 44.17 -3.06 -5.52
C VAL A 77 43.20 -2.42 -4.53
N PHE A 78 43.71 -1.71 -3.53
CA PHE A 78 42.86 -1.06 -2.53
C PHE A 78 42.00 0.07 -3.11
N ALA A 79 42.51 0.82 -4.10
CA ALA A 79 41.70 1.81 -4.81
C ALA A 79 40.53 1.15 -5.56
N VAL A 80 40.75 0.02 -6.24
CA VAL A 80 39.68 -0.73 -6.91
C VAL A 80 38.65 -1.23 -5.89
N LEU A 81 39.09 -1.83 -4.78
CA LEU A 81 38.18 -2.29 -3.73
C LEU A 81 37.35 -1.13 -3.15
N CYS A 82 37.97 0.02 -2.93
CA CYS A 82 37.31 1.24 -2.48
C CYS A 82 36.23 1.72 -3.48
N ILE A 83 36.54 1.74 -4.78
CA ILE A 83 35.57 2.08 -5.84
C ILE A 83 34.44 1.06 -5.90
N SER A 84 34.74 -0.24 -5.77
CA SER A 84 33.73 -1.31 -5.75
C SER A 84 32.76 -1.15 -4.58
N CYS A 85 33.22 -0.73 -3.40
CA CYS A 85 32.34 -0.43 -2.27
C CYS A 85 31.36 0.70 -2.58
N VAL A 86 31.84 1.79 -3.19
CA VAL A 86 30.97 2.91 -3.62
C VAL A 86 29.96 2.45 -4.67
N ALA A 87 30.43 1.72 -5.68
CA ALA A 87 29.58 1.24 -6.76
C ALA A 87 28.51 0.25 -6.26
N ALA A 88 28.87 -0.63 -5.33
CA ALA A 88 27.92 -1.55 -4.68
C ALA A 88 26.85 -0.78 -3.89
N GLY A 89 27.25 0.20 -3.07
CA GLY A 89 26.29 1.04 -2.33
C GLY A 89 25.32 1.77 -3.26
N LEU A 90 25.82 2.39 -4.33
CA LEU A 90 24.97 3.06 -5.32
C LEU A 90 24.03 2.08 -6.06
N GLY A 91 24.51 0.88 -6.40
CA GLY A 91 23.69 -0.16 -7.01
C GLY A 91 22.58 -0.67 -6.10
N LEU A 92 22.87 -0.86 -4.80
CA LEU A 92 21.88 -1.26 -3.80
C LEU A 92 20.82 -0.16 -3.60
N GLY A 93 21.23 1.10 -3.47
CA GLY A 93 20.30 2.22 -3.37
C GLY A 93 19.39 2.33 -4.60
N ALA A 94 19.94 2.17 -5.81
CA ALA A 94 19.15 2.15 -7.04
C ALA A 94 18.14 0.99 -7.09
N TYR A 95 18.53 -0.19 -6.59
CA TYR A 95 17.63 -1.35 -6.52
C TYR A 95 16.47 -1.12 -5.54
N VAL A 96 16.71 -0.55 -4.35
CA VAL A 96 15.64 -0.21 -3.40
C VAL A 96 14.66 0.78 -4.00
N VAL A 97 15.16 1.85 -4.63
CA VAL A 97 14.29 2.84 -5.29
C VAL A 97 13.46 2.17 -6.39
N ARG A 98 14.05 1.28 -7.20
CA ARG A 98 13.31 0.54 -8.22
C ARG A 98 12.24 -0.36 -7.60
N HIS A 99 12.57 -1.08 -6.53
CA HIS A 99 11.63 -1.94 -5.80
C HIS A 99 10.44 -1.13 -5.29
N ASP A 100 10.69 0.02 -4.65
CA ASP A 100 9.65 0.90 -4.13
C ASP A 100 8.77 1.47 -5.24
N VAL A 101 9.35 1.89 -6.36
CA VAL A 101 8.57 2.35 -7.53
C VAL A 101 7.63 1.26 -8.03
N VAL A 102 8.10 0.00 -8.14
CA VAL A 102 7.27 -1.12 -8.60
C VAL A 102 6.20 -1.48 -7.56
N LEU A 103 6.53 -1.44 -6.27
CA LEU A 103 5.58 -1.66 -5.18
C LEU A 103 4.51 -0.58 -5.19
N GLU A 104 4.88 0.68 -5.37
CA GLU A 104 3.95 1.80 -5.47
C GLU A 104 3.04 1.69 -6.69
N GLU A 105 3.60 1.32 -7.85
CA GLU A 105 2.84 1.11 -9.08
C GLU A 105 1.81 -0.03 -8.91
N LYS A 106 2.26 -1.21 -8.47
CA LYS A 106 1.38 -2.37 -8.27
C LYS A 106 0.37 -2.15 -7.13
N GLY A 107 0.79 -1.50 -6.04
CA GLY A 107 -0.07 -1.19 -4.90
C GLY A 107 -1.10 -0.11 -5.21
N THR A 108 -0.74 0.89 -6.02
CA THR A 108 -1.69 1.90 -6.51
C THR A 108 -2.66 1.29 -7.52
N ALA A 109 -2.17 0.39 -8.39
CA ALA A 109 -3.04 -0.42 -9.23
C ALA A 109 -3.97 -1.30 -8.38
N GLY A 110 -3.52 -1.81 -7.24
CA GLY A 110 -4.28 -2.68 -6.35
C GLY A 110 -4.31 -4.13 -6.80
N GLN A 111 -4.54 -5.05 -5.87
CA GLN A 111 -4.56 -6.50 -6.10
C GLN A 111 -5.87 -7.12 -5.61
N LEU A 112 -6.59 -7.77 -6.52
CA LEU A 112 -7.83 -8.47 -6.22
C LEU A 112 -7.55 -9.92 -5.81
N LEU A 113 -8.15 -10.36 -4.71
CA LEU A 113 -8.15 -11.73 -4.23
C LEU A 113 -9.59 -12.24 -4.18
N THR A 114 -9.89 -13.30 -4.92
CA THR A 114 -11.24 -13.88 -5.04
C THR A 114 -11.44 -15.18 -4.24
N LYS A 115 -10.51 -15.53 -3.35
CA LYS A 115 -10.65 -16.77 -2.56
C LYS A 115 -11.82 -16.65 -1.58
N GLY A 116 -12.92 -17.33 -1.92
CA GLY A 116 -14.07 -17.54 -1.05
C GLY A 116 -13.66 -18.45 0.11
N THR A 117 -13.55 -17.88 1.31
CA THR A 117 -13.47 -18.66 2.54
C THR A 117 -14.83 -18.51 3.23
N PRO A 118 -15.51 -19.62 3.59
CA PRO A 118 -16.70 -19.52 4.42
C PRO A 118 -16.34 -18.79 5.73
N PRO A 119 -17.25 -17.99 6.30
CA PRO A 119 -16.95 -17.24 7.50
C PRO A 119 -16.57 -18.26 8.60
N PRO A 120 -15.36 -18.17 9.20
CA PRO A 120 -15.09 -18.97 10.38
C PRO A 120 -16.12 -18.59 11.44
N SER A 121 -16.61 -19.57 12.21
CA SER A 121 -17.44 -19.28 13.38
C SER A 121 -16.60 -18.47 14.37
N TRP A 122 -16.71 -17.16 14.29
CA TRP A 122 -15.98 -16.27 15.18
C TRP A 122 -16.75 -16.15 16.48
N LYS A 123 -16.26 -16.84 17.52
CA LYS A 123 -16.76 -16.62 18.87
C LYS A 123 -16.40 -15.19 19.28
N GLN A 124 -17.43 -14.34 19.31
CA GLN A 124 -17.33 -12.95 19.72
C GLN A 124 -16.59 -12.90 21.06
N PRO A 125 -15.46 -12.18 21.18
CA PRO A 125 -14.87 -11.91 22.47
C PRO A 125 -15.92 -11.17 23.30
N GLY A 126 -16.15 -11.65 24.54
CA GLY A 126 -17.10 -11.02 25.45
C GLY A 126 -16.84 -9.50 25.59
N PRO A 127 -17.85 -8.74 26.01
CA PRO A 127 -18.07 -7.36 25.55
C PRO A 127 -16.98 -6.31 25.89
N TRP A 128 -15.93 -6.64 26.64
CA TRP A 128 -14.96 -5.65 27.16
C TRP A 128 -13.52 -6.16 27.39
N ARG A 129 -13.08 -7.27 26.78
CA ARG A 129 -11.72 -7.79 27.07
C ARG A 129 -10.63 -7.01 26.32
N ARG A 130 -10.09 -6.00 27.00
CA ARG A 130 -8.80 -5.32 26.76
C ARG A 130 -8.59 -4.90 25.31
N PHE A 131 -9.36 -3.92 24.85
CA PHE A 131 -9.15 -3.32 23.53
C PHE A 131 -7.87 -2.49 23.53
N ALA A 132 -7.08 -2.61 22.46
CA ALA A 132 -5.98 -1.69 22.23
C ALA A 132 -6.56 -0.39 21.67
N GLU A 133 -5.99 0.76 22.03
CA GLU A 133 -6.46 2.09 21.60
C GLU A 133 -6.59 2.23 20.07
N LYS A 134 -5.81 1.43 19.32
CA LYS A 134 -5.81 1.33 17.85
C LYS A 134 -7.08 0.75 17.20
N ASP A 135 -7.95 0.09 17.97
CA ASP A 135 -9.14 -0.58 17.43
C ASP A 135 -10.28 0.43 17.11
N GLY A 136 -10.19 1.65 17.65
CA GLY A 136 -11.10 2.77 17.37
C GLY A 136 -12.55 2.57 17.87
N PRO A 137 -13.46 3.52 17.59
CA PRO A 137 -14.87 3.38 17.89
C PRO A 137 -15.56 2.38 16.95
N GLY A 138 -16.61 1.73 17.46
CA GLY A 138 -17.53 0.98 16.61
C GLY A 138 -18.40 1.93 15.77
N MET A 139 -18.91 1.45 14.64
CA MET A 139 -19.82 2.18 13.76
C MET A 139 -21.01 1.28 13.41
N SER A 140 -22.20 1.86 13.30
CA SER A 140 -23.36 1.17 12.74
C SER A 140 -23.63 1.71 11.34
N GLY A 141 -23.92 0.80 10.42
CA GLY A 141 -24.56 1.12 9.16
C GLY A 141 -25.99 1.60 9.37
N GLN A 142 -26.54 2.21 8.32
CA GLN A 142 -27.95 2.56 8.28
C GLN A 142 -28.77 1.27 8.12
N PRO A 143 -29.89 1.10 8.85
CA PRO A 143 -30.74 -0.07 8.68
C PRO A 143 -31.23 -0.22 7.25
N GLY A 144 -31.15 -1.45 6.73
CA GLY A 144 -31.77 -1.84 5.48
C GLY A 144 -33.31 -1.80 5.57
N SER A 145 -33.98 -1.99 4.43
CA SER A 145 -35.44 -2.01 4.36
C SER A 145 -36.07 -3.15 5.16
N ASP A 146 -35.32 -4.21 5.42
CA ASP A 146 -35.69 -5.36 6.24
C ASP A 146 -35.45 -5.13 7.76
N GLY A 147 -34.99 -3.94 8.14
CA GLY A 147 -34.64 -3.59 9.51
C GLY A 147 -33.35 -4.22 10.01
N THR A 148 -32.62 -4.98 9.17
CA THR A 148 -31.31 -5.51 9.52
C THR A 148 -30.23 -4.48 9.21
N HIS A 149 -29.14 -4.48 9.99
CA HIS A 149 -28.04 -3.51 9.82
C HIS A 149 -26.70 -4.13 10.16
N ILE A 150 -25.65 -3.60 9.53
CA ILE A 150 -24.27 -4.02 9.82
C ILE A 150 -23.63 -3.11 10.84
N GLU A 151 -23.10 -3.72 11.89
CA GLU A 151 -22.23 -3.06 12.86
C GLU A 151 -20.78 -3.43 12.58
N LEU A 152 -19.95 -2.40 12.41
CA LEU A 152 -18.51 -2.50 12.55
C LEU A 152 -18.18 -2.32 14.03
N ASP A 153 -18.02 -3.41 14.76
CA ASP A 153 -17.39 -3.38 16.08
C ASP A 153 -15.88 -3.11 15.92
N ARG A 154 -15.20 -2.83 17.03
CA ARG A 154 -13.76 -2.53 17.10
C ARG A 154 -12.90 -3.59 16.43
N ILE A 155 -13.33 -4.85 16.51
CA ILE A 155 -12.58 -6.02 16.02
C ILE A 155 -13.39 -6.90 15.04
N GLY A 156 -14.67 -6.59 14.83
CA GLY A 156 -15.62 -7.47 14.14
C GLY A 156 -16.58 -6.73 13.22
N ILE A 157 -17.19 -7.49 12.32
CA ILE A 157 -18.31 -7.07 11.47
C ILE A 157 -19.47 -7.97 11.87
N VAL A 158 -20.61 -7.39 12.21
CA VAL A 158 -21.78 -8.10 12.75
C VAL A 158 -23.01 -7.68 11.96
N LEU A 159 -23.81 -8.63 11.49
CA LEU A 159 -25.16 -8.34 11.01
C LEU A 159 -26.15 -8.61 12.14
N ARG A 160 -27.03 -7.63 12.40
CA ARG A 160 -28.13 -7.76 13.36
C ARG A 160 -29.47 -7.65 12.67
N ASP A 161 -30.47 -8.32 13.24
CA ASP A 161 -31.87 -8.10 12.90
C ASP A 161 -32.45 -6.85 13.59
N ALA A 162 -33.70 -6.52 13.25
CA ALA A 162 -34.42 -5.39 13.81
C ALA A 162 -34.61 -5.45 15.35
N ASN A 163 -34.43 -6.63 15.95
CA ASN A 163 -34.50 -6.84 17.40
C ASN A 163 -33.11 -6.84 18.06
N GLY A 164 -32.05 -6.55 17.30
CA GLY A 164 -30.66 -6.55 17.76
C GLY A 164 -30.03 -7.94 17.88
N LYS A 165 -30.70 -9.00 17.43
CA LYS A 165 -30.16 -10.37 17.46
C LYS A 165 -29.10 -10.52 16.37
N THR A 166 -27.95 -11.07 16.74
CA THR A 166 -26.89 -11.39 15.79
C THR A 166 -27.34 -12.49 14.84
N ILE A 167 -27.32 -12.20 13.53
CA ILE A 167 -27.52 -13.20 12.47
C ILE A 167 -26.20 -13.90 12.16
N TRP A 168 -25.16 -13.12 11.87
CA TRP A 168 -23.79 -13.59 11.71
C TRP A 168 -22.78 -12.56 12.18
N ASN A 169 -21.56 -13.01 12.44
CA ASN A 169 -20.43 -12.15 12.74
C ASN A 169 -19.16 -12.66 12.05
N ARG A 170 -18.16 -11.79 11.92
CA ARG A 170 -16.83 -12.14 11.41
C ARG A 170 -15.78 -11.18 11.93
N ARG A 171 -14.52 -11.60 11.85
CA ARG A 171 -13.39 -10.72 12.12
C ARG A 171 -13.33 -9.60 11.07
N ARG A 172 -13.11 -8.37 11.54
CA ARG A 172 -12.84 -7.21 10.69
C ARG A 172 -11.42 -7.34 10.09
N PRO A 173 -11.20 -6.94 8.83
CA PRO A 173 -9.91 -7.18 8.17
C PRO A 173 -8.77 -6.27 8.66
N GLY A 174 -9.06 -5.30 9.52
CA GLY A 174 -8.05 -4.60 10.31
C GLY A 174 -8.60 -3.38 11.07
N GLY A 175 -7.72 -2.40 11.33
CA GLY A 175 -7.92 -1.35 12.34
C GLY A 175 -8.78 -0.15 11.91
N TRP A 176 -8.78 0.90 12.73
CA TRP A 176 -9.49 2.17 12.47
C TRP A 176 -8.58 3.20 11.77
N PRO A 177 -9.12 4.12 10.93
CA PRO A 177 -10.52 4.27 10.50
C PRO A 177 -10.93 3.24 9.44
N ALA A 178 -12.13 2.67 9.60
CA ALA A 178 -12.78 1.88 8.57
C ALA A 178 -14.06 2.58 8.10
N ALA A 179 -14.65 2.05 7.04
CA ALA A 179 -15.96 2.43 6.60
C ALA A 179 -16.74 1.21 6.12
N VAL A 180 -18.06 1.29 6.21
CA VAL A 180 -19.00 0.30 5.69
C VAL A 180 -19.94 0.97 4.70
N LEU A 181 -20.16 0.31 3.58
CA LEU A 181 -21.24 0.60 2.64
C LEU A 181 -22.11 -0.64 2.57
N GLU A 182 -23.42 -0.46 2.71
CA GLU A 182 -24.39 -1.56 2.74
C GLU A 182 -25.34 -1.44 1.56
N SER A 183 -25.61 -2.56 0.89
CA SER A 183 -26.71 -2.76 -0.05
C SER A 183 -27.50 -4.01 0.34
N ASP A 184 -28.63 -4.27 -0.31
CA ASP A 184 -29.51 -5.41 0.02
C ASP A 184 -28.79 -6.78 -0.04
N SER A 185 -27.80 -6.92 -0.92
CA SER A 185 -27.11 -8.19 -1.18
C SER A 185 -25.65 -8.21 -0.73
N VAL A 186 -24.99 -7.06 -0.66
CA VAL A 186 -23.54 -6.98 -0.39
C VAL A 186 -23.23 -5.91 0.64
N ALA A 187 -22.34 -6.26 1.55
CA ALA A 187 -21.67 -5.32 2.43
C ALA A 187 -20.22 -5.12 1.98
N LEU A 188 -19.85 -3.86 1.79
CA LEU A 188 -18.47 -3.47 1.49
C LEU A 188 -17.85 -2.86 2.73
N VAL A 189 -16.73 -3.43 3.16
CA VAL A 189 -15.97 -2.94 4.31
C VAL A 189 -14.59 -2.53 3.82
N ALA A 190 -14.26 -1.25 3.97
CA ALA A 190 -12.93 -0.72 3.68
C ALA A 190 -12.23 -0.43 5.01
N ALA A 191 -11.04 -0.99 5.23
CA ALA A 191 -10.26 -0.77 6.44
C ALA A 191 -8.75 -0.88 6.18
N PRO A 192 -7.89 -0.26 6.99
CA PRO A 192 -6.49 -0.64 7.10
C PRO A 192 -6.36 -2.15 7.30
N SER A 193 -5.38 -2.74 6.63
CA SER A 193 -5.03 -4.15 6.74
C SER A 193 -4.42 -4.46 8.10
N ASP A 194 -4.66 -5.66 8.63
CA ASP A 194 -3.97 -6.13 9.83
C ASP A 194 -2.58 -6.72 9.52
N ARG A 195 -2.23 -6.86 8.25
CA ARG A 195 -0.96 -7.46 7.79
C ARG A 195 0.13 -6.43 7.56
N PHE A 196 -0.22 -5.30 6.95
CA PHE A 196 0.73 -4.28 6.53
C PHE A 196 0.19 -2.89 6.88
N GLU A 197 1.05 -2.03 7.43
CA GLU A 197 0.66 -0.67 7.88
C GLU A 197 0.20 0.22 6.71
N ASP A 198 0.82 0.03 5.55
CA ASP A 198 0.57 0.80 4.32
C ASP A 198 -0.40 0.08 3.35
N ASP A 199 -1.25 -0.81 3.85
CA ASP A 199 -2.27 -1.50 3.05
C ASP A 199 -3.68 -1.17 3.56
N VAL A 200 -4.57 -0.85 2.63
CA VAL A 200 -6.01 -0.79 2.85
C VAL A 200 -6.65 -1.95 2.10
N VAL A 201 -7.51 -2.67 2.79
CA VAL A 201 -8.28 -3.79 2.24
C VAL A 201 -9.76 -3.40 2.16
N ILE A 202 -10.32 -3.60 0.97
CA ILE A 202 -11.73 -3.42 0.66
C ILE A 202 -12.33 -4.82 0.46
N GLN A 203 -13.19 -5.24 1.37
CA GLN A 203 -13.82 -6.56 1.34
C GLN A 203 -15.28 -6.46 0.93
N ALA A 204 -15.68 -7.27 -0.04
CA ALA A 204 -17.08 -7.56 -0.32
C ALA A 204 -17.53 -8.80 0.42
N ILE A 205 -18.68 -8.69 1.07
CA ILE A 205 -19.27 -9.70 1.93
C ILE A 205 -20.71 -9.89 1.50
N ASP A 206 -21.10 -11.13 1.24
CA ASP A 206 -22.49 -11.50 1.02
C ASP A 206 -23.30 -11.17 2.29
N ARG A 207 -24.27 -10.28 2.17
CA ARG A 207 -25.00 -9.75 3.32
C ARG A 207 -25.82 -10.82 4.02
N ALA A 208 -26.46 -11.73 3.28
CA ALA A 208 -27.32 -12.75 3.87
C ALA A 208 -26.53 -13.78 4.69
N SER A 209 -25.37 -14.22 4.17
CA SER A 209 -24.59 -15.33 4.75
C SER A 209 -23.32 -14.92 5.50
N GLY A 210 -22.88 -13.67 5.38
CA GLY A 210 -21.58 -13.21 5.90
C GLY A 210 -20.38 -13.75 5.12
N ARG A 211 -20.61 -14.46 4.00
CA ARG A 211 -19.56 -15.08 3.18
C ARG A 211 -18.69 -14.04 2.50
N HIS A 212 -17.39 -14.22 2.57
CA HIS A 212 -16.44 -13.41 1.81
C HIS A 212 -16.58 -13.66 0.29
N ILE A 213 -16.74 -12.59 -0.48
CA ILE A 213 -16.81 -12.63 -1.94
C ILE A 213 -15.42 -12.34 -2.53
N TYR A 214 -14.86 -11.16 -2.22
CA TYR A 214 -13.53 -10.75 -2.65
C TYR A 214 -12.88 -9.77 -1.68
N SER A 215 -11.55 -9.67 -1.76
CA SER A 215 -10.74 -8.63 -1.11
C SER A 215 -9.93 -7.90 -2.16
N LEU A 216 -10.03 -6.58 -2.20
CA LEU A 216 -9.19 -5.70 -3.00
C LEU A 216 -8.20 -5.00 -2.06
N HIS A 217 -6.92 -5.31 -2.22
CA HIS A 217 -5.82 -4.69 -1.49
C HIS A 217 -5.26 -3.52 -2.28
N VAL A 218 -5.11 -2.37 -1.64
CA VAL A 218 -4.62 -1.14 -2.25
C VAL A 218 -3.65 -0.43 -1.32
N LEU A 219 -2.67 0.24 -1.90
CA LEU A 219 -1.67 0.97 -1.13
C LEU A 219 -2.26 2.19 -0.42
N GLY A 220 -2.14 2.20 0.90
CA GLY A 220 -2.38 3.36 1.75
C GLY A 220 -2.67 2.99 3.19
N ARG A 221 -2.76 4.01 4.06
CA ARG A 221 -2.78 3.82 5.52
C ARG A 221 -4.16 3.80 6.12
N ARG A 222 -5.08 4.58 5.55
CA ARG A 222 -6.37 4.91 6.18
C ARG A 222 -7.44 5.17 5.13
N VAL A 223 -8.66 4.77 5.46
CA VAL A 223 -9.85 5.14 4.70
C VAL A 223 -10.31 6.53 5.13
N ALA A 224 -10.50 7.44 4.18
CA ALA A 224 -10.90 8.83 4.43
C ALA A 224 -12.34 9.13 4.02
N GLY A 225 -12.98 8.22 3.31
CA GLY A 225 -14.37 8.34 2.88
C GLY A 225 -14.72 7.24 1.91
N VAL A 226 -15.99 6.87 1.93
CA VAL A 226 -16.57 5.92 0.99
C VAL A 226 -17.92 6.46 0.52
N ALA A 227 -18.27 6.16 -0.72
CA ALA A 227 -19.60 6.42 -1.25
C ALA A 227 -19.98 5.28 -2.19
N ALA A 228 -21.28 5.04 -2.31
CA ALA A 228 -21.82 4.15 -3.33
C ALA A 228 -23.01 4.81 -4.03
N THR A 229 -23.16 4.50 -5.31
CA THR A 229 -24.39 4.58 -6.09
C THR A 229 -24.66 3.17 -6.58
N GLY A 230 -25.91 2.74 -6.79
CA GLY A 230 -26.30 1.32 -6.89
C GLY A 230 -25.37 0.38 -7.69
N ARG A 231 -24.63 0.87 -8.69
CA ARG A 231 -23.60 0.11 -9.44
C ARG A 231 -22.14 0.38 -9.05
N TYR A 232 -21.80 1.58 -8.57
CA TYR A 232 -20.42 2.03 -8.42
C TYR A 232 -20.06 2.39 -6.99
N VAL A 233 -18.81 2.10 -6.65
CA VAL A 233 -18.22 2.33 -5.34
C VAL A 233 -17.06 3.29 -5.51
N ALA A 234 -16.97 4.26 -4.60
CA ALA A 234 -15.85 5.17 -4.46
C ALA A 234 -15.23 4.98 -3.08
N VAL A 235 -13.92 4.73 -3.02
CA VAL A 235 -13.15 4.60 -1.78
C VAL A 235 -11.95 5.52 -1.83
N LEU A 236 -11.86 6.46 -0.89
CA LEU A 236 -10.72 7.35 -0.78
C LEU A 236 -9.75 6.85 0.28
N VAL A 237 -8.51 6.61 -0.14
CA VAL A 237 -7.44 6.08 0.70
C VAL A 237 -6.35 7.13 0.87
N ARG A 238 -5.93 7.38 2.11
CA ARG A 238 -4.87 8.35 2.44
C ARG A 238 -3.49 7.69 2.45
N ARG A 239 -2.55 8.36 1.80
CA ARG A 239 -1.10 8.12 1.87
C ARG A 239 -0.41 9.28 2.59
N ALA A 240 0.90 9.14 2.84
CA ALA A 240 1.68 10.18 3.51
C ALA A 240 1.71 11.51 2.73
N ALA A 241 1.84 11.44 1.40
CA ALA A 241 2.00 12.62 0.54
C ALA A 241 0.70 13.06 -0.18
N PHE A 242 -0.26 12.17 -0.38
CA PHE A 242 -1.49 12.44 -1.14
C PHE A 242 -2.61 11.46 -0.75
N ALA A 243 -3.78 11.57 -1.38
CA ALA A 243 -4.82 10.55 -1.30
C ALA A 243 -5.13 9.97 -2.68
N THR A 244 -5.57 8.72 -2.73
CA THR A 244 -5.98 8.04 -3.95
C THR A 244 -7.46 7.71 -3.86
N LEU A 245 -8.24 8.22 -4.80
CA LEU A 245 -9.64 7.85 -4.97
C LEU A 245 -9.70 6.63 -5.87
N TYR A 246 -10.21 5.52 -5.35
CA TYR A 246 -10.52 4.31 -6.10
C TYR A 246 -11.99 4.31 -6.49
N THR A 247 -12.29 4.08 -7.76
CA THR A 247 -13.66 3.89 -8.24
C THR A 247 -13.79 2.56 -8.95
N PHE A 248 -14.82 1.77 -8.66
CA PHE A 248 -15.02 0.45 -9.26
C PHE A 248 -16.50 0.06 -9.30
N PRO A 249 -16.95 -0.73 -10.29
CA PRO A 249 -18.23 -1.41 -10.23
C PRO A 249 -18.25 -2.38 -9.04
N ALA A 250 -19.35 -2.45 -8.30
CA ALA A 250 -19.46 -3.33 -7.13
C ALA A 250 -19.36 -4.82 -7.52
N ASP A 251 -19.84 -5.16 -8.71
CA ASP A 251 -19.89 -6.50 -9.32
C ASP A 251 -18.58 -6.90 -10.01
N ASP A 252 -17.83 -5.93 -10.55
CA ASP A 252 -16.55 -6.18 -11.22
C ASP A 252 -15.45 -5.23 -10.72
N PRO A 253 -14.88 -5.48 -9.53
CA PRO A 253 -13.80 -4.66 -8.97
C PRO A 253 -12.52 -4.68 -9.82
N GLN A 254 -12.40 -5.52 -10.86
CA GLN A 254 -11.24 -5.49 -11.74
C GLN A 254 -11.23 -4.25 -12.62
N GLN A 255 -12.39 -3.70 -12.99
CA GLN A 255 -12.53 -2.48 -13.79
C GLN A 255 -12.28 -1.19 -13.01
N ARG A 256 -11.50 -1.27 -11.93
CA ARG A 256 -11.20 -0.13 -11.07
C ARG A 256 -10.38 0.95 -11.77
N LYS A 257 -10.63 2.19 -11.39
CA LYS A 257 -9.82 3.36 -11.72
C LYS A 257 -9.27 3.96 -10.44
N ASN A 258 -8.15 4.66 -10.57
CA ASN A 258 -7.56 5.42 -9.49
C ASN A 258 -7.30 6.86 -9.92
N HIS A 259 -7.54 7.80 -9.01
CA HIS A 259 -7.27 9.21 -9.21
C HIS A 259 -6.45 9.73 -8.03
N ARG A 260 -5.28 10.30 -8.34
CA ARG A 260 -4.49 11.01 -7.33
C ARG A 260 -5.16 12.34 -7.02
N VAL A 261 -5.46 12.57 -5.75
CA VAL A 261 -6.09 13.79 -5.25
C VAL A 261 -5.32 14.34 -4.05
N ASP A 262 -5.67 15.56 -3.65
CA ASP A 262 -5.05 16.21 -2.49
C ASP A 262 -5.22 15.37 -1.21
N ARG A 263 -4.21 15.36 -0.34
CA ARG A 263 -4.22 14.57 0.91
C ARG A 263 -5.37 14.96 1.85
N SER A 264 -5.81 16.21 1.81
CA SER A 264 -6.90 16.72 2.65
C SER A 264 -8.29 16.33 2.13
N ALA A 265 -8.38 15.70 0.94
CA ALA A 265 -9.65 15.31 0.36
C ALA A 265 -10.47 14.39 1.27
N THR A 266 -11.79 14.52 1.18
CA THR A 266 -12.79 13.60 1.71
C THR A 266 -13.88 13.34 0.67
N VAL A 267 -14.47 12.14 0.68
CA VAL A 267 -15.61 11.80 -0.18
C VAL A 267 -16.89 12.30 0.50
N VAL A 268 -17.69 13.07 -0.23
CA VAL A 268 -19.00 13.54 0.24
C VAL A 268 -20.10 12.58 -0.21
N GLY A 269 -20.05 12.13 -1.47
CA GLY A 269 -21.07 11.26 -2.05
C GLY A 269 -21.02 11.26 -3.58
N PHE A 270 -22.09 10.76 -4.18
CA PHE A 270 -22.35 10.91 -5.61
C PHE A 270 -23.33 12.08 -5.82
N GLY A 271 -22.98 12.99 -6.73
CA GLY A 271 -23.87 14.04 -7.20
C GLY A 271 -24.99 13.48 -8.08
N ASN A 272 -26.02 14.30 -8.33
CA ASN A 272 -27.17 13.93 -9.17
C ASN A 272 -26.79 13.62 -10.63
N ASP A 273 -25.64 14.11 -11.07
CA ASP A 273 -25.07 13.86 -12.40
C ASP A 273 -24.20 12.59 -12.47
N GLY A 274 -24.16 11.80 -11.38
CA GLY A 274 -23.37 10.58 -11.28
C GLY A 274 -21.87 10.80 -11.04
N ARG A 275 -21.42 12.06 -10.87
CA ARG A 275 -20.03 12.38 -10.52
C ARG A 275 -19.81 12.23 -9.02
N ILE A 276 -18.57 11.94 -8.64
CA ILE A 276 -18.17 11.85 -7.24
C ILE A 276 -17.86 13.25 -6.73
N GLU A 277 -18.57 13.68 -5.68
CA GLU A 277 -18.27 14.93 -4.99
C GLU A 277 -17.18 14.68 -3.94
N LEU A 278 -16.05 15.37 -4.10
CA LEU A 278 -14.98 15.46 -3.12
C LEU A 278 -14.96 16.84 -2.47
N ARG A 279 -14.57 16.90 -1.21
CA ARG A 279 -14.27 18.16 -0.51
C ARG A 279 -12.77 18.23 -0.22
N VAL A 280 -12.14 19.35 -0.59
CA VAL A 280 -10.73 19.66 -0.33
C VAL A 280 -10.66 21.02 0.35
N GLY A 281 -10.55 21.02 1.68
CA GLY A 281 -10.77 22.22 2.49
C GLY A 281 -12.18 22.76 2.27
N GLU A 282 -12.29 24.00 1.82
CA GLU A 282 -13.58 24.65 1.50
C GLU A 282 -14.04 24.42 0.05
N ARG A 283 -13.19 23.83 -0.80
CA ARG A 283 -13.49 23.63 -2.22
C ARG A 283 -14.22 22.31 -2.45
N LYS A 284 -15.22 22.34 -3.32
CA LYS A 284 -15.84 21.15 -3.90
C LYS A 284 -15.17 20.80 -5.22
N LEU A 285 -14.86 19.53 -5.42
CA LEU A 285 -14.34 18.98 -6.68
C LEU A 285 -15.26 17.86 -7.13
N PHE A 286 -15.45 17.74 -8.44
CA PHE A 286 -16.25 16.66 -9.03
C PHE A 286 -15.34 15.81 -9.92
N ILE A 287 -15.38 14.50 -9.72
CA ILE A 287 -14.62 13.53 -10.52
C ILE A 287 -15.61 12.57 -11.17
N ASP A 288 -15.45 12.35 -12.47
CA ASP A 288 -16.26 11.36 -13.18
C ASP A 288 -15.98 9.96 -12.63
N ALA A 289 -17.02 9.29 -12.17
CA ALA A 289 -16.88 7.93 -11.63
C ALA A 289 -16.40 6.96 -12.72
N TYR A 290 -16.93 7.14 -13.94
CA TYR A 290 -16.62 6.42 -15.18
C TYR A 290 -16.75 7.39 -16.36
N PRO A 291 -16.07 7.17 -17.50
CA PRO A 291 -16.35 7.91 -18.72
C PRO A 291 -17.80 7.60 -19.07
N THR A 292 -18.64 8.62 -19.24
CA THR A 292 -19.93 8.44 -19.87
C THR A 292 -19.69 7.77 -21.22
N ALA A 293 -20.26 6.59 -21.42
CA ALA A 293 -20.25 5.97 -22.73
C ALA A 293 -21.01 6.91 -23.68
N GLY A 294 -20.28 7.70 -24.46
CA GLY A 294 -20.84 8.65 -25.42
C GLY A 294 -20.70 10.11 -24.99
N GLY A 295 -19.76 10.80 -25.63
CA GLY A 295 -19.60 12.24 -25.70
C GLY A 295 -18.67 12.55 -26.88
#